data_AF-A0A354GFS8-F1
#
_entry.id   AF-A0A354GFS8-F1
#
_cell.length_a   1.000
_cell.length_b   1.000
_cell.length_c   1.000
_cell.angle_alpha   90.00
_cell.angle_beta   90.00
_cell.angle_gamma   90.00
#
_symmetry.space_group_name_H-M   'P 1'
#
loop_
_entity.id
_entity.type
_entity.pdbx_description
1 polymer ?
#
loop_
_entity_poly.entity_id
_entity_poly.type
_entity_poly.pdbx_seq_one_letter_code
_entity_poly.pdbx_strand_id
1 'polypeptide(L)'
;MAYHTVTTTWKENMAFETDNPLGNTVIIDTSKENGGDASGLSPKAMMLSSLAGCSGLDVVALLNKMRVEVDDFKIVVKGELTEEHPKYYNIVTVDYHFTG
;
A
#
# COMPACT_ATOMS: atom_id res chain seq x y z
N MET A 1 -1.26 22.38 -13.90
CA MET A 1 -0.75 21.21 -13.16
C MET A 1 -1.75 20.89 -12.07
N ALA A 2 -2.21 19.65 -11.97
CA ALA A 2 -3.03 19.21 -10.84
C ALA A 2 -2.08 18.71 -9.75
N TYR A 3 -2.24 19.20 -8.52
CA TYR A 3 -1.51 18.73 -7.36
C TYR A 3 -2.40 17.77 -6.58
N HIS A 4 -1.85 16.63 -6.17
CA HIS A 4 -2.45 15.79 -5.14
C HIS A 4 -1.78 16.15 -3.82
N THR A 5 -2.56 16.72 -2.91
CA THR A 5 -2.11 17.05 -1.55
C THR A 5 -2.68 16.02 -0.58
N VAL A 6 -1.84 15.58 0.36
CA VAL A 6 -2.26 14.80 1.53
C VAL A 6 -1.79 15.52 2.79
N THR A 7 -2.61 15.51 3.82
CA THR A 7 -2.31 16.02 5.15
C THR A 7 -2.19 14.83 6.10
N THR A 8 -1.04 14.70 6.75
CA THR A 8 -0.79 13.65 7.73
C THR A 8 -0.62 14.28 9.10
N THR A 9 -1.45 13.88 10.05
CA THR A 9 -1.48 14.42 11.41
C THR A 9 -1.07 13.33 12.39
N TRP A 10 -0.05 13.63 13.21
CA TRP A 10 0.29 12.80 14.35
C TRP A 10 -0.88 12.79 15.33
N LYS A 11 -1.26 11.61 15.82
CA LYS A 11 -2.32 11.45 16.80
C LYS A 11 -1.69 11.27 18.18
N GLU A 12 -1.37 10.03 18.51
CA GLU A 12 -0.70 9.65 19.74
C GLU A 12 0.29 8.52 19.46
N ASN A 13 1.24 8.29 20.38
CA ASN A 13 2.27 7.26 20.24
C ASN A 13 2.95 7.34 18.84
N MET A 14 2.92 6.24 18.10
CA MET A 14 3.47 6.12 16.74
C MET A 14 2.40 6.15 15.65
N ALA A 15 1.15 6.51 16.01
CA ALA A 15 0.02 6.53 15.10
C ALA A 15 -0.15 7.90 14.43
N PHE A 16 -0.41 7.85 13.13
CA PHE A 16 -0.71 8.99 12.29
C PHE A 16 -2.01 8.74 11.52
N GLU A 17 -2.82 9.76 11.37
CA GLU A 17 -3.97 9.76 10.46
C GLU A 17 -3.60 10.58 9.23
N THR A 18 -3.80 10.02 8.04
CA THR A 18 -3.57 10.74 6.78
C THR A 18 -4.83 10.76 5.94
N ASP A 19 -5.06 11.88 5.26
CA ASP A 19 -6.18 12.05 4.34
C ASP A 19 -5.82 11.70 2.88
N ASN A 20 -6.80 11.82 2.00
CA ASN A 20 -6.61 11.85 0.57
C ASN A 20 -7.52 12.92 -0.09
N PRO A 21 -7.29 13.28 -1.37
CA PRO A 21 -8.12 14.27 -2.07
C PRO A 21 -9.61 13.92 -2.22
N LEU A 22 -10.00 12.69 -1.92
CA LEU A 22 -11.39 12.22 -1.95
C LEU A 22 -12.09 12.37 -0.57
N GLY A 23 -11.38 12.86 0.45
CA GLY A 23 -11.90 13.05 1.80
C GLY A 23 -11.90 11.80 2.68
N ASN A 24 -11.29 10.69 2.24
CA ASN A 24 -11.13 9.49 3.07
C ASN A 24 -9.85 9.59 3.91
N THR A 25 -9.82 8.92 5.05
CA THR A 25 -8.64 8.83 5.92
C THR A 25 -8.19 7.39 6.11
N VAL A 26 -6.90 7.22 6.43
CA VAL A 26 -6.32 5.94 6.85
C VAL A 26 -5.37 6.15 8.03
N ILE A 27 -5.24 5.13 8.87
CA ILE A 27 -4.30 5.11 9.99
C ILE A 27 -3.00 4.44 9.54
N ILE A 28 -1.89 5.13 9.79
CA ILE A 28 -0.53 4.63 9.66
C ILE A 28 0.01 4.44 11.08
N ASP A 29 0.49 3.25 11.38
CA ASP A 29 1.00 2.91 12.71
C ASP A 29 2.05 1.80 12.60
N THR A 30 2.77 1.50 13.67
CA THR A 30 3.76 0.41 13.72
C THR A 30 3.35 -0.68 14.70
N SER A 31 4.15 -1.74 14.77
CA SER A 31 3.91 -2.83 15.73
C SER A 31 4.11 -2.36 17.17
N LYS A 32 3.49 -3.08 18.12
CA LYS A 32 3.68 -2.85 19.56
C LYS A 32 5.14 -2.90 19.99
N GLU A 33 5.92 -3.78 19.39
CA GLU A 33 7.37 -3.90 19.63
C GLU A 33 8.15 -2.65 19.22
N ASN A 34 7.64 -1.90 18.25
CA ASN A 34 8.22 -0.65 17.77
C ASN A 34 7.55 0.60 18.38
N GLY A 35 6.78 0.43 19.47
CA GLY A 35 6.14 1.52 20.20
C GLY A 35 4.80 2.01 19.63
N GLY A 36 4.25 1.32 18.62
CA GLY A 36 2.92 1.59 18.08
C GLY A 36 1.82 0.79 18.75
N ASP A 37 0.58 0.98 18.29
CA ASP A 37 -0.59 0.28 18.82
C ASP A 37 -1.08 -0.84 17.88
N ALA A 38 -0.38 -1.05 16.75
CA ALA A 38 -0.79 -1.93 15.66
C ALA A 38 -2.20 -1.62 15.14
N SER A 39 -2.58 -0.34 15.16
CA SER A 39 -3.91 0.17 14.81
C SER A 39 -4.09 0.47 13.32
N GLY A 40 -3.02 0.38 12.53
CA GLY A 40 -2.99 0.68 11.10
C GLY A 40 -1.85 -0.02 10.36
N LEU A 41 -1.69 0.31 9.08
CA LEU A 41 -0.60 -0.23 8.28
C LEU A 41 0.71 0.48 8.63
N SER A 42 1.81 -0.27 8.71
CA SER A 42 3.14 0.35 8.76
C SER A 42 3.42 1.17 7.51
N PRO A 43 4.15 2.30 7.60
CA PRO A 43 4.42 3.15 6.43
C PRO A 43 4.99 2.36 5.24
N LYS A 44 5.90 1.42 5.54
CA LYS A 44 6.54 0.58 4.52
C LYS A 44 5.56 -0.44 3.92
N ALA A 45 4.76 -1.11 4.74
CA ALA A 45 3.71 -2.01 4.24
C ALA A 45 2.68 -1.26 3.40
N MET A 46 2.29 -0.05 3.83
CA MET A 46 1.37 0.82 3.08
C MET A 46 1.95 1.20 1.71
N MET A 47 3.27 1.43 1.61
CA MET A 47 3.92 1.66 0.32
C MET A 47 3.76 0.46 -0.62
N LEU A 48 3.96 -0.77 -0.15
CA LEU A 48 3.74 -1.98 -0.96
C LEU A 48 2.27 -2.15 -1.36
N SER A 49 1.34 -1.86 -0.45
CA SER A 49 -0.09 -1.85 -0.74
C SER A 49 -0.46 -0.81 -1.80
N SER A 50 0.13 0.40 -1.75
CA SER A 50 -0.09 1.43 -2.77
C SER A 50 0.41 1.00 -4.14
N LEU A 51 1.57 0.35 -4.21
CA LEU A 51 2.11 -0.20 -5.45
C LEU A 51 1.18 -1.26 -6.04
N ALA A 52 0.71 -2.21 -5.20
CA ALA A 52 -0.24 -3.24 -5.60
C ALA A 52 -1.55 -2.61 -6.13
N GLY A 53 -2.09 -1.63 -5.42
CA GLY A 53 -3.32 -0.93 -5.80
C GLY A 53 -3.19 -0.18 -7.13
N CYS A 54 -2.13 0.60 -7.31
CA CYS A 54 -1.87 1.31 -8.56
C CYS A 54 -1.79 0.34 -9.75
N SER A 55 -0.99 -0.72 -9.62
CA SER A 55 -0.87 -1.71 -10.70
C SER A 55 -2.17 -2.50 -10.92
N GLY A 56 -2.91 -2.81 -9.87
CA GLY A 56 -4.20 -3.51 -9.97
C GLY A 56 -5.24 -2.73 -10.75
N LEU A 57 -5.30 -1.40 -10.57
CA LEU A 57 -6.18 -0.53 -11.35
C LEU A 57 -5.88 -0.62 -12.86
N ASP A 58 -4.61 -0.64 -13.24
CA ASP A 58 -4.19 -0.79 -14.64
C ASP A 58 -4.58 -2.16 -15.21
N VAL A 59 -4.37 -3.23 -14.45
CA VAL A 59 -4.74 -4.60 -14.86
C VAL A 59 -6.25 -4.72 -15.04
N VAL A 60 -7.05 -4.21 -14.10
CA VAL A 60 -8.52 -4.23 -14.22
C VAL A 60 -8.99 -3.43 -15.43
N ALA A 61 -8.41 -2.26 -15.68
CA ALA A 61 -8.71 -1.47 -16.88
C ALA A 61 -8.39 -2.24 -18.17
N LEU A 62 -7.28 -2.99 -18.19
CA LEU A 62 -6.89 -3.81 -19.33
C LEU A 62 -7.85 -4.98 -19.56
N LEU A 63 -8.21 -5.74 -18.52
CA LEU A 63 -9.18 -6.84 -18.59
C LEU A 63 -10.52 -6.36 -19.18
N ASN A 64 -11.02 -5.23 -18.68
CA ASN A 64 -12.25 -4.60 -19.18
C ASN A 64 -12.14 -4.21 -20.66
N LYS A 65 -11.02 -3.61 -21.07
CA LYS A 65 -10.77 -3.23 -22.46
C LYS A 65 -10.72 -4.45 -23.38
N MET A 66 -10.16 -5.56 -22.90
CA MET A 66 -10.02 -6.82 -23.64
C MET A 66 -11.27 -7.71 -23.58
N ARG A 67 -12.26 -7.37 -22.75
CA ARG A 67 -13.48 -8.17 -22.49
C ARG A 67 -13.15 -9.59 -22.00
N VAL A 68 -12.14 -9.70 -21.14
CA VAL A 68 -11.76 -10.96 -20.48
C VAL A 68 -12.44 -11.01 -19.12
N GLU A 69 -13.16 -12.09 -18.86
CA GLU A 69 -13.73 -12.39 -17.54
C GLU A 69 -12.74 -13.28 -16.76
N VAL A 70 -12.59 -13.00 -15.46
CA VAL A 70 -11.78 -13.79 -14.52
C VAL A 70 -12.60 -14.03 -13.26
N ASP A 71 -12.52 -15.23 -12.70
CA ASP A 71 -13.23 -15.59 -11.47
C ASP A 71 -12.59 -14.94 -10.24
N ASP A 72 -11.26 -14.86 -10.22
CA ASP A 72 -10.49 -14.23 -9.15
C ASP A 72 -9.20 -13.57 -9.68
N PHE A 73 -8.85 -12.44 -9.08
CA PHE A 73 -7.60 -11.75 -9.34
C PHE A 73 -7.04 -11.17 -8.04
N LYS A 74 -5.80 -11.56 -7.70
CA LYS A 74 -5.07 -11.02 -6.55
C LYS A 74 -3.61 -10.71 -6.89
N ILE A 75 -3.07 -9.71 -6.22
CA ILE A 75 -1.66 -9.31 -6.31
C ILE A 75 -1.01 -9.54 -4.95
N VAL A 76 0.12 -10.25 -4.93
CA VAL A 76 0.94 -10.44 -3.74
C VAL A 76 2.24 -9.66 -3.93
N VAL A 77 2.52 -8.72 -3.03
CA VAL A 77 3.75 -7.93 -3.06
C VAL A 77 4.63 -8.29 -1.88
N LYS A 78 5.90 -8.61 -2.14
CA LYS A 78 6.92 -8.91 -1.14
C LYS A 78 8.06 -7.91 -1.28
N GLY A 79 8.41 -7.24 -0.19
CA GLY A 79 9.56 -6.34 -0.14
C GLY A 79 10.66 -6.89 0.76
N GLU A 80 11.86 -7.08 0.22
CA GLU A 80 13.05 -7.47 0.97
C GLU A 80 13.69 -6.26 1.63
N LEU A 81 13.63 -6.16 2.95
CA LEU A 81 14.27 -5.08 3.70
C LEU A 81 15.78 -5.34 3.84
N THR A 82 16.58 -4.28 3.71
CA THR A 82 17.98 -4.30 4.11
C THR A 82 18.13 -4.41 5.64
N GLU A 83 19.25 -5.00 6.08
CA GLU A 83 19.56 -5.14 7.50
C GLU A 83 20.05 -3.83 8.13
N GLU A 84 20.92 -3.11 7.42
CA GLU A 84 21.56 -1.89 7.92
C GLU A 84 20.66 -0.65 7.79
N HIS A 85 20.83 0.28 8.73
CA HIS A 85 20.12 1.56 8.69
C HIS A 85 20.78 2.55 7.72
N PRO A 86 19.98 3.36 6.98
CA PRO A 86 18.51 3.34 6.94
C PRO A 86 17.97 2.11 6.18
N LYS A 87 17.04 1.37 6.79
CA LYS A 87 16.46 0.18 6.16
C LYS A 87 15.52 0.57 5.01
N TYR A 88 15.73 0.03 3.81
CA TYR A 88 14.85 0.22 2.64
C TYR A 88 14.54 -1.12 1.98
N TYR A 89 13.58 -1.14 1.04
CA TYR A 89 13.31 -2.32 0.24
C TYR A 89 14.33 -2.41 -0.90
N ASN A 90 15.26 -3.37 -0.84
CA ASN A 90 16.25 -3.60 -1.89
C ASN A 90 15.62 -4.29 -3.11
N ILE A 91 14.69 -5.21 -2.85
CA ILE A 91 13.95 -5.94 -3.88
C ILE A 91 12.47 -5.88 -3.54
N VAL A 92 11.64 -5.64 -4.54
CA VAL A 92 10.18 -5.77 -4.45
C VAL A 92 9.71 -6.74 -5.53
N THR A 93 9.18 -7.87 -5.13
CA THR A 93 8.58 -8.88 -6.02
C THR A 93 7.07 -8.71 -6.02
N VAL A 94 6.48 -8.72 -7.23
CA VAL A 94 5.03 -8.58 -7.43
C VAL A 94 4.53 -9.80 -8.19
N ASP A 95 3.74 -10.62 -7.51
CA ASP A 95 3.13 -11.82 -8.07
C ASP A 95 1.66 -11.53 -8.41
N TYR A 96 1.27 -11.72 -9.67
CA TYR A 96 -0.10 -11.58 -10.15
C TYR A 96 -0.72 -12.97 -10.29
N HIS A 97 -1.81 -13.21 -9.56
CA HIS A 97 -2.51 -14.49 -9.57
C HIS A 97 -3.90 -14.30 -10.15
N PHE A 98 -4.19 -15.03 -11.22
CA PHE A 98 -5.50 -15.07 -11.87
C PHE A 98 -6.08 -16.48 -11.74
N THR A 99 -7.39 -16.56 -11.51
CA THR A 99 -8.19 -17.79 -11.56
C THR A 99 -9.35 -17.55 -12.52
N GLY A 100 -9.69 -18.54 -13.34
CA GLY A 100 -10.82 -18.51 -14.27
C GLY A 100 -11.02 -19.87 -14.94
#